data_AF-A0A653NCA4-F1
#
_entry.id   AF-A0A653NCA4-F1
#
_cell.length_a   1.000
_cell.length_b   1.000
_cell.length_c   1.000
_cell.angle_alpha   90.00
_cell.angle_beta   90.00
_cell.angle_gamma   90.00
#
_symmetry.space_group_name_H-M   'P 1'
#
loop_
_entity.id
_entity.type
_entity.pdbx_description
1 polymer ?
#
loop_
_entity_poly.entity_id
_entity_poly.type
_entity_poly.pdbx_seq_one_letter_code
_entity_poly.pdbx_strand_id
1 'polypeptide(L)'
;MQFVCKKCFSDKELIGFIVSQGKTGNCDCCKSVDVETVELIELLDFFKELFDNFQVKQEGKSLISLIQGNWNLFSDLNCGHKILNEVLNQTDSTISSSEDLVDFSEEILENINYWSFLKEQLKWERRYFTNIDTLTEDLGWDSFFESKTIVNEDEEYYRARLHQNSQEEIYPIDKMSSPPAQYASAGRANPIGIPYLYLSDNQETILYEVRASYLDEISVAIFTKNEEYQNEIIISDFTEIPTLYHPNDVNKKIKSTLLKQLISRDLSKPMRRYDSEIDYIPTQFICEFIKIFTNVQGIKFRSSLHNTGSNLVLFNQETMKCRSVKKVQISKVNIKAREI
;
A
#
# COMPACT_ATOMS: atom_id res chain seq x y z
N MET A 1 1.80 -34.99 -6.15
CA MET A 1 2.27 -34.10 -7.24
C MET A 1 3.73 -33.76 -6.97
N GLN A 2 4.65 -33.87 -7.94
CA GLN A 2 6.08 -33.70 -7.69
C GLN A 2 6.60 -32.33 -8.12
N PHE A 3 6.26 -31.87 -9.32
CA PHE A 3 6.82 -30.62 -9.88
C PHE A 3 5.77 -29.53 -10.07
N VAL A 4 6.10 -28.31 -9.65
CA VAL A 4 5.33 -27.09 -9.91
C VAL A 4 6.18 -26.06 -10.67
N CYS A 5 5.54 -25.12 -11.35
CA CYS A 5 6.23 -24.17 -12.22
C CYS A 5 5.78 -22.73 -11.98
N LYS A 6 6.52 -21.77 -12.55
CA LYS A 6 6.22 -20.34 -12.42
C LYS A 6 4.79 -19.94 -12.83
N LYS A 7 4.19 -20.66 -13.80
CA LYS A 7 2.82 -20.38 -14.28
C LYS A 7 1.72 -20.79 -13.28
N CYS A 8 2.04 -21.49 -12.20
CA CYS A 8 1.07 -21.85 -11.16
C CYS A 8 0.87 -20.75 -10.11
N PHE A 9 1.71 -19.72 -10.13
CA PHE A 9 1.77 -18.67 -9.11
C PHE A 9 1.63 -17.29 -9.77
N SER A 10 1.16 -16.31 -9.00
CA SER A 10 1.22 -14.89 -9.38
C SER A 10 2.12 -14.08 -8.44
N ASP A 11 2.59 -14.68 -7.34
CA ASP A 11 3.56 -14.04 -6.43
C ASP A 11 4.92 -13.89 -7.11
N LYS A 12 5.38 -12.64 -7.26
CA LYS A 12 6.60 -12.31 -7.99
C LYS A 12 7.88 -12.88 -7.36
N GLU A 13 7.95 -13.00 -6.02
CA GLU A 13 9.14 -13.51 -5.34
C GLU A 13 9.23 -15.02 -5.52
N LEU A 14 8.09 -15.72 -5.40
CA LEU A 14 8.01 -17.16 -5.66
C LEU A 14 8.32 -17.48 -7.12
N ILE A 15 7.77 -16.70 -8.07
CA ILE A 15 8.11 -16.82 -9.49
C ILE A 15 9.62 -16.62 -9.70
N GLY A 16 10.21 -15.59 -9.08
CA GLY A 16 11.65 -15.32 -9.15
C GLY A 16 12.49 -16.48 -8.62
N PHE A 17 12.10 -17.07 -7.50
CA PHE A 17 12.72 -18.28 -6.95
C PHE A 17 12.67 -19.44 -7.96
N ILE A 18 11.49 -19.77 -8.49
CA ILE A 18 11.31 -20.88 -9.45
C ILE A 18 12.13 -20.66 -10.73
N VAL A 19 12.18 -19.42 -11.23
CA VAL A 19 12.96 -19.10 -12.43
C VAL A 19 14.46 -19.21 -12.18
N SER A 20 14.93 -18.84 -10.98
CA SER A 20 16.37 -18.83 -10.67
C SER A 20 16.93 -20.20 -10.28
N GLN A 21 16.16 -21.02 -9.56
CA GLN A 21 16.60 -22.33 -9.05
C GLN A 21 16.06 -23.51 -9.87
N GLY A 22 14.98 -23.28 -10.63
CA GLY A 22 14.28 -24.33 -11.34
C GLY A 22 15.05 -24.87 -12.54
N LYS A 23 14.64 -26.06 -12.97
CA LYS A 23 15.11 -26.72 -14.20
C LYS A 23 13.98 -26.83 -15.20
N THR A 24 14.31 -26.80 -16.48
CA THR A 24 13.32 -27.03 -17.54
C THR A 24 12.72 -28.42 -17.41
N GLY A 25 11.39 -28.48 -17.32
CA GLY A 25 10.65 -29.71 -17.13
C GLY A 25 9.15 -29.53 -17.39
N ASN A 26 8.37 -30.52 -16.95
CA ASN A 26 6.92 -30.54 -17.11
C ASN A 26 6.24 -30.35 -15.75
N CYS A 27 5.25 -29.46 -15.71
CA CYS A 27 4.53 -29.14 -14.48
C CYS A 27 3.38 -30.11 -14.21
N ASP A 28 3.34 -30.71 -13.02
CA ASP A 28 2.27 -31.62 -12.63
C ASP A 28 0.94 -30.91 -12.34
N CYS A 29 0.99 -29.65 -11.91
CA CYS A 29 -0.20 -28.88 -11.51
C CYS A 29 -0.97 -28.32 -12.72
N CYS A 30 -0.31 -27.50 -13.54
CA CYS A 30 -0.92 -26.79 -14.66
C CYS A 30 -0.67 -27.45 -16.03
N LYS A 31 0.07 -28.56 -16.08
CA LYS A 31 0.38 -29.34 -17.31
C LYS A 31 1.17 -28.59 -18.38
N SER A 32 1.79 -27.47 -18.04
CA SER A 32 2.75 -26.81 -18.92
C SER A 32 3.98 -27.70 -19.14
N VAL A 33 4.46 -27.71 -20.38
CA VAL A 33 5.66 -28.45 -20.81
C VAL A 33 6.80 -27.48 -21.12
N ASP A 34 8.04 -27.95 -21.00
CA ASP A 34 9.26 -27.18 -21.27
C ASP A 34 9.31 -25.82 -20.57
N VAL A 35 8.96 -25.81 -19.27
CA VAL A 35 8.97 -24.61 -18.41
C VAL A 35 9.88 -24.81 -17.21
N GLU A 36 10.33 -23.72 -16.58
CA GLU A 36 11.11 -23.79 -15.33
C GLU A 36 10.24 -24.35 -14.21
N THR A 37 10.70 -25.45 -13.62
CA THR A 37 10.02 -26.21 -12.58
C THR A 37 10.93 -26.43 -11.38
N VAL A 38 10.33 -26.52 -10.20
CA VAL A 38 10.97 -26.93 -8.94
C VAL A 38 10.19 -28.09 -8.35
N GLU A 39 10.84 -28.88 -7.50
CA GLU A 39 10.14 -29.91 -6.74
C GLU A 39 9.27 -29.25 -5.66
N LEU A 40 8.03 -29.73 -5.49
CA LEU A 40 7.10 -29.18 -4.52
C LEU A 40 7.65 -29.28 -3.08
N ILE A 41 8.49 -30.29 -2.82
CA ILE A 41 9.20 -30.47 -1.55
C ILE A 41 10.04 -29.25 -1.16
N GLU A 42 10.61 -28.54 -2.14
CA GLU A 42 11.43 -27.33 -1.93
C GLU A 42 10.60 -26.16 -1.39
N LEU A 43 9.27 -26.19 -1.57
CA LEU A 43 8.35 -25.16 -1.10
C LEU A 43 7.66 -25.53 0.22
N LEU A 44 7.86 -26.76 0.74
CA LEU A 44 7.12 -27.23 1.91
C LEU A 44 7.40 -26.39 3.16
N ASP A 45 8.63 -25.96 3.39
CA ASP A 45 8.95 -25.19 4.59
C ASP A 45 8.29 -23.81 4.58
N PHE A 46 8.20 -23.18 3.41
CA PHE A 46 7.40 -21.96 3.23
C PHE A 46 5.91 -22.22 3.52
N PHE A 47 5.34 -23.31 3.01
CA PHE A 47 3.92 -23.63 3.23
C PHE A 47 3.62 -24.01 4.69
N LYS A 48 4.51 -24.74 5.37
CA LYS A 48 4.39 -25.03 6.81
C LYS A 48 4.32 -23.74 7.61
N GLU A 49 5.31 -22.87 7.41
CA GLU A 49 5.35 -21.55 8.06
C GLU A 49 4.09 -20.74 7.74
N LEU A 50 3.61 -20.78 6.50
CA LEU A 50 2.35 -20.14 6.12
C LEU A 50 1.15 -20.69 6.90
N PHE A 51 1.03 -22.01 7.05
CA PHE A 51 -0.11 -22.63 7.73
C PHE A 51 -0.15 -22.34 9.23
N ASP A 52 1.02 -22.18 9.86
CA ASP A 52 1.13 -21.82 11.28
C ASP A 52 0.51 -20.44 11.62
N ASN A 53 0.26 -19.63 10.59
CA ASN A 53 -0.36 -18.31 10.72
C ASN A 53 -1.90 -18.32 10.62
N PHE A 54 -2.51 -19.50 10.56
CA PHE A 54 -3.96 -19.68 10.49
C PHE A 54 -4.47 -20.58 11.62
N GLN A 55 -5.73 -20.38 11.98
CA GLN A 55 -6.45 -21.21 12.93
C GLN A 55 -7.82 -21.58 12.37
N VAL A 56 -8.27 -22.82 12.59
CA VAL A 56 -9.60 -23.27 12.17
C VAL A 56 -10.67 -22.49 12.94
N LYS A 57 -11.64 -21.94 12.21
CA LYS A 57 -12.72 -21.10 12.78
C LYS A 57 -14.01 -21.32 12.02
N GLN A 58 -15.08 -21.68 12.74
CA GLN A 58 -16.38 -22.01 12.14
C GLN A 58 -16.99 -20.87 11.30
N GLU A 59 -16.80 -19.61 11.74
CA GLU A 59 -17.25 -18.41 11.03
C GLU A 59 -16.12 -17.76 10.20
N GLY A 60 -15.13 -18.57 9.81
CA GLY A 60 -13.99 -18.15 9.01
C GLY A 60 -14.28 -18.08 7.51
N LYS A 61 -13.21 -17.94 6.74
CA LYS A 61 -13.21 -18.06 5.28
C LYS A 61 -12.36 -19.26 4.89
N SER A 62 -12.59 -19.85 3.71
CA SER A 62 -11.72 -20.93 3.26
C SER A 62 -10.27 -20.47 3.16
N LEU A 63 -9.32 -21.34 3.53
CA LEU A 63 -7.89 -21.05 3.49
C LEU A 63 -7.46 -20.50 2.13
N ILE A 64 -7.90 -21.12 1.03
CA ILE A 64 -7.59 -20.64 -0.33
C ILE A 64 -8.11 -19.23 -0.59
N SER A 65 -9.30 -18.89 -0.09
CA SER A 65 -9.93 -17.59 -0.31
C SER A 65 -9.19 -16.49 0.45
N LEU A 66 -8.71 -16.77 1.67
CA LEU A 66 -7.87 -15.86 2.43
C LEU A 66 -6.51 -15.64 1.78
N ILE A 67 -5.84 -16.70 1.37
CA ILE A 67 -4.52 -16.60 0.72
C ILE A 67 -4.65 -15.87 -0.63
N GLN A 68 -5.58 -16.29 -1.48
CA GLN A 68 -5.76 -15.70 -2.81
C GLN A 68 -6.27 -14.26 -2.71
N GLY A 69 -7.17 -13.95 -1.77
CA GLY A 69 -7.75 -12.63 -1.62
C GLY A 69 -6.79 -11.55 -1.12
N ASN A 70 -5.77 -11.94 -0.34
CA ASN A 70 -4.79 -11.00 0.20
C ASN A 70 -3.52 -10.88 -0.65
N TRP A 71 -3.03 -11.99 -1.20
CA TRP A 71 -1.73 -12.02 -1.92
C TRP A 71 -1.83 -12.41 -3.38
N ASN A 72 -2.99 -12.90 -3.84
CA ASN A 72 -3.13 -13.47 -5.18
C ASN A 72 -2.04 -14.53 -5.47
N LEU A 73 -1.68 -15.34 -4.47
CA LEU A 73 -0.50 -16.22 -4.50
C LEU A 73 -0.47 -17.15 -5.72
N PHE A 74 -1.61 -17.76 -6.07
CA PHE A 74 -1.72 -18.69 -7.19
C PHE A 74 -2.18 -18.00 -8.46
N SER A 75 -1.93 -18.61 -9.61
CA SER A 75 -2.41 -18.12 -10.92
C SER A 75 -3.93 -18.10 -11.03
N ASP A 76 -4.56 -19.09 -10.39
CA ASP A 76 -6.01 -19.29 -10.33
C ASP A 76 -6.34 -20.22 -9.15
N LEU A 77 -7.63 -20.27 -8.78
CA LEU A 77 -8.10 -21.09 -7.67
C LEU A 77 -7.88 -22.59 -7.89
N ASN A 78 -7.94 -23.09 -9.13
CA ASN A 78 -7.74 -24.53 -9.39
C ASN A 78 -6.30 -24.95 -9.12
N CYS A 79 -5.32 -24.14 -9.53
CA CYS A 79 -3.91 -24.35 -9.19
C CYS A 79 -3.72 -24.27 -7.67
N GLY A 80 -4.34 -23.27 -7.02
CA GLY A 80 -4.30 -23.10 -5.58
C GLY A 80 -4.82 -24.32 -4.81
N HIS A 81 -6.01 -24.83 -5.13
CA HIS A 81 -6.56 -26.03 -4.50
C HIS A 81 -5.65 -27.24 -4.62
N LYS A 82 -5.14 -27.51 -5.83
CA LYS A 82 -4.25 -28.65 -6.08
C LYS A 82 -2.99 -28.55 -5.23
N ILE A 83 -2.33 -27.39 -5.23
CA ILE A 83 -1.06 -27.19 -4.54
C ILE A 83 -1.28 -27.23 -3.03
N LEU A 84 -2.24 -26.45 -2.50
CA LEU A 84 -2.53 -26.41 -1.07
C LEU A 84 -2.89 -27.80 -0.52
N ASN A 85 -3.80 -28.54 -1.16
CA ASN A 85 -4.19 -29.86 -0.66
C ASN A 85 -3.03 -30.86 -0.73
N GLU A 86 -2.16 -30.77 -1.74
CA GLU A 86 -0.98 -31.64 -1.83
C GLU A 86 0.03 -31.33 -0.72
N VAL A 87 0.32 -30.05 -0.44
CA VAL A 87 1.25 -29.69 0.63
C VAL A 87 0.65 -29.97 2.00
N LEU A 88 -0.65 -29.71 2.23
CA LEU A 88 -1.32 -30.01 3.49
C LEU A 88 -1.21 -31.49 3.86
N ASN A 89 -1.33 -32.40 2.88
CA ASN A 89 -1.13 -33.84 3.09
C ASN A 89 0.31 -34.24 3.46
N GLN A 90 1.28 -33.34 3.25
CA GLN A 90 2.71 -33.54 3.53
C GLN A 90 3.19 -32.73 4.76
N THR A 91 2.30 -31.96 5.39
CA THR A 91 2.59 -31.14 6.56
C THR A 91 1.76 -31.57 7.75
N ASP A 92 2.33 -31.51 8.95
CA ASP A 92 1.59 -31.74 10.19
C ASP A 92 0.87 -30.43 10.59
N SER A 93 -0.24 -30.14 9.90
CA SER A 93 -1.09 -28.97 10.17
C SER A 93 -2.43 -29.39 10.75
N THR A 94 -3.02 -28.52 11.58
CA THR A 94 -4.42 -28.69 12.03
C THR A 94 -5.42 -28.49 10.89
N ILE A 95 -4.99 -27.84 9.81
CA ILE A 95 -5.76 -27.64 8.58
C ILE A 95 -5.56 -28.86 7.69
N SER A 96 -6.66 -29.45 7.20
CA SER A 96 -6.63 -30.67 6.38
C SER A 96 -7.02 -30.42 4.93
N SER A 97 -7.66 -29.29 4.64
CA SER A 97 -8.14 -28.93 3.30
C SER A 97 -7.99 -27.44 3.04
N SER A 98 -7.71 -27.09 1.79
CA SER A 98 -7.76 -25.70 1.29
C SER A 98 -9.14 -25.04 1.42
N GLU A 99 -10.20 -25.84 1.63
CA GLU A 99 -11.57 -25.38 1.86
C GLU A 99 -11.93 -25.26 3.34
N ASP A 100 -11.05 -25.68 4.25
CA ASP A 100 -11.32 -25.53 5.68
C ASP A 100 -11.48 -24.05 6.01
N LEU A 101 -12.49 -23.76 6.84
CA LEU A 101 -12.77 -22.41 7.29
C LEU A 101 -11.76 -22.03 8.37
N VAL A 102 -10.99 -20.99 8.08
CA VAL A 102 -9.93 -20.49 8.95
C VAL A 102 -10.05 -18.98 9.14
N ASP A 103 -9.30 -18.50 10.12
CA ASP A 103 -8.98 -17.10 10.33
C ASP A 103 -7.47 -16.99 10.59
N PHE A 104 -6.94 -15.78 10.65
CA PHE A 104 -5.55 -15.57 11.06
C PHE A 104 -5.35 -15.95 12.54
N SER A 105 -4.13 -16.33 12.89
CA SER A 105 -3.74 -16.63 14.29
C SER A 105 -4.04 -15.45 15.21
N GLU A 106 -4.24 -15.73 16.51
CA GLU A 106 -4.49 -14.69 17.52
C GLU A 106 -3.38 -13.64 17.53
N GLU A 107 -2.12 -14.06 17.41
CA GLU A 107 -0.96 -13.17 17.32
C GLU A 107 -1.05 -12.16 16.16
N ILE A 108 -1.46 -12.60 14.96
CA ILE A 108 -1.66 -11.71 13.82
C ILE A 108 -2.82 -10.76 14.10
N LEU A 109 -3.94 -11.28 14.60
CA LEU A 109 -5.15 -10.50 14.86
C LEU A 109 -4.90 -9.43 15.92
N GLU A 110 -4.23 -9.75 17.03
CA GLU A 110 -3.87 -8.80 18.08
C GLU A 110 -3.02 -7.65 17.52
N ASN A 111 -2.00 -7.98 16.71
CA ASN A 111 -1.12 -6.99 16.11
C ASN A 111 -1.87 -6.00 15.21
N ILE A 112 -2.66 -6.51 14.26
CA ILE A 112 -3.34 -5.65 13.28
C ILE A 112 -4.54 -4.91 13.89
N ASN A 113 -5.23 -5.52 14.87
CA ASN A 113 -6.36 -4.88 15.54
C ASN A 113 -5.93 -3.77 16.50
N TYR A 114 -4.67 -3.76 16.94
CA TYR A 114 -4.10 -2.65 17.70
C TYR A 114 -4.25 -1.31 16.96
N TRP A 115 -4.27 -1.31 15.63
CA TRP A 115 -4.56 -0.10 14.84
C TRP A 115 -5.91 0.52 15.19
N SER A 116 -6.96 -0.28 15.37
CA SER A 116 -8.29 0.23 15.74
C SER A 116 -8.29 0.83 17.15
N PHE A 117 -7.60 0.18 18.09
CA PHE A 117 -7.41 0.71 19.45
C PHE A 117 -6.65 2.05 19.43
N LEU A 118 -5.52 2.10 18.72
CA LEU A 118 -4.71 3.30 18.59
C LEU A 118 -5.49 4.46 17.98
N LYS A 119 -6.33 4.20 16.96
CA LYS A 119 -7.21 5.21 16.38
C LYS A 119 -8.12 5.87 17.41
N GLU A 120 -8.80 5.07 18.24
CA GLU A 120 -9.70 5.61 19.27
C GLU A 120 -8.93 6.40 20.33
N GLN A 121 -7.76 5.90 20.77
CA GLN A 121 -6.91 6.63 21.71
C GLN A 121 -6.46 7.99 21.14
N LEU A 122 -5.97 8.02 19.90
CA LEU A 122 -5.51 9.25 19.25
C LEU A 122 -6.67 10.23 19.05
N LYS A 123 -7.88 9.75 18.75
CA LYS A 123 -9.01 10.66 18.55
C LYS A 123 -9.52 11.24 19.86
N TRP A 124 -9.64 10.42 20.91
CA TRP A 124 -10.48 10.75 22.07
C TRP A 124 -9.79 10.72 23.43
N GLU A 125 -8.56 10.21 23.53
CA GLU A 125 -7.89 10.03 24.82
C GLU A 125 -6.53 10.74 24.90
N ARG A 126 -5.55 10.29 24.11
CA ARG A 126 -4.14 10.67 24.26
C ARG A 126 -3.42 10.70 22.92
N ARG A 127 -3.11 11.91 22.45
CA ARG A 127 -2.46 12.16 21.15
C ARG A 127 -0.94 12.22 21.22
N TYR A 128 -0.39 12.81 22.28
CA TYR A 128 1.01 13.21 22.32
C TYR A 128 1.94 12.21 23.04
N PHE A 129 1.36 11.30 23.81
CA PHE A 129 2.12 10.37 24.67
C PHE A 129 1.74 8.92 24.33
N THR A 130 1.81 8.55 23.06
CA THR A 130 1.67 7.17 22.61
C THR A 130 2.91 6.37 23.03
N ASN A 131 2.72 5.12 23.48
CA ASN A 131 3.85 4.25 23.79
C ASN A 131 4.48 3.73 22.50
N ILE A 132 5.56 4.36 22.06
CA ILE A 132 6.26 4.01 20.82
C ILE A 132 6.97 2.65 20.93
N ASP A 133 7.46 2.29 22.11
CA ASP A 133 8.12 0.99 22.33
C ASP A 133 7.16 -0.16 22.05
N THR A 134 5.87 0.00 22.37
CA THR A 134 4.84 -0.98 21.99
C THR A 134 4.67 -1.08 20.47
N LEU A 135 4.76 0.03 19.73
CA LEU A 135 4.62 0.00 18.28
C LEU A 135 5.85 -0.62 17.59
N THR A 136 7.03 -0.38 18.13
CA THR A 136 8.32 -0.79 17.55
C THR A 136 8.77 -2.16 18.06
N GLU A 137 8.98 -2.33 19.36
CA GLU A 137 9.52 -3.55 19.95
C GLU A 137 8.48 -4.66 20.06
N ASP A 138 7.28 -4.36 20.57
CA ASP A 138 6.25 -5.39 20.79
C ASP A 138 5.55 -5.78 19.48
N LEU A 139 5.22 -4.78 18.65
CA LEU A 139 4.43 -4.97 17.42
C LEU A 139 5.27 -5.00 16.13
N GLY A 140 6.51 -4.51 16.13
CA GLY A 140 7.40 -4.54 14.96
C GLY A 140 7.02 -3.62 13.79
N TRP A 141 6.19 -2.60 14.03
CA TRP A 141 5.55 -1.83 12.95
C TRP A 141 6.51 -0.99 12.12
N ASP A 142 7.60 -0.51 12.70
CA ASP A 142 8.68 0.19 11.99
C ASP A 142 9.16 -0.63 10.78
N SER A 143 9.46 -1.91 11.01
CA SER A 143 9.95 -2.82 9.98
C SER A 143 8.89 -3.21 8.94
N PHE A 144 7.60 -2.94 9.20
CA PHE A 144 6.52 -3.23 8.24
C PHE A 144 6.45 -2.18 7.13
N PHE A 145 6.88 -0.95 7.41
CA PHE A 145 6.77 0.18 6.49
C PHE A 145 8.06 0.49 5.75
N GLU A 146 9.15 -0.20 6.07
CA GLU A 146 10.37 -0.26 5.27
C GLU A 146 10.03 -0.93 3.92
N SER A 147 9.75 -0.12 2.90
CA SER A 147 9.54 -0.61 1.53
C SER A 147 10.79 -0.39 0.69
N LYS A 148 10.89 -1.13 -0.40
CA LYS A 148 11.97 -1.03 -1.40
C LYS A 148 11.53 -0.23 -2.63
N THR A 149 10.41 0.49 -2.56
CA THR A 149 9.91 1.25 -3.71
C THR A 149 10.72 2.52 -3.85
N ILE A 150 11.45 2.63 -4.95
CA ILE A 150 12.27 3.78 -5.30
C ILE A 150 11.49 4.64 -6.30
N VAL A 151 11.42 5.94 -6.04
CA VAL A 151 10.91 6.93 -7.02
C VAL A 151 11.95 7.12 -8.11
N ASN A 152 11.60 6.79 -9.35
CA ASN A 152 12.54 6.84 -10.47
C ASN A 152 12.77 8.27 -10.96
N GLU A 153 13.93 8.52 -11.60
CA GLU A 153 14.34 9.88 -11.98
C GLU A 153 13.45 10.50 -13.06
N ASP A 154 12.99 9.67 -14.01
CA ASP A 154 12.19 10.06 -15.16
C ASP A 154 10.67 10.01 -14.89
N GLU A 155 10.25 9.60 -13.70
CA GLU A 155 8.83 9.57 -13.36
C GLU A 155 8.27 10.98 -13.15
N GLU A 156 7.20 11.29 -13.87
CA GLU A 156 6.47 12.54 -13.73
C GLU A 156 5.37 12.42 -12.67
N TYR A 157 5.34 13.42 -11.81
CA TYR A 157 4.34 13.58 -10.77
C TYR A 157 3.66 14.94 -10.89
N TYR A 158 2.40 15.02 -10.48
CA TYR A 158 1.54 16.15 -10.78
C TYR A 158 1.05 16.81 -9.50
N ARG A 159 0.99 18.14 -9.51
CA ARG A 159 0.34 18.92 -8.45
C ARG A 159 -0.49 20.04 -9.05
N ALA A 160 -1.62 20.35 -8.41
CA ALA A 160 -2.49 21.44 -8.85
C ALA A 160 -2.74 22.47 -7.74
N ARG A 161 -3.01 23.71 -8.16
CA ARG A 161 -3.51 24.80 -7.32
C ARG A 161 -4.69 25.46 -7.99
N LEU A 162 -5.82 25.48 -7.27
CA LEU A 162 -7.06 26.13 -7.70
C LEU A 162 -6.93 27.65 -7.59
N HIS A 163 -7.32 28.38 -8.64
CA HIS A 163 -7.39 29.84 -8.63
C HIS A 163 -8.65 30.29 -7.91
N GLN A 164 -8.61 31.38 -7.14
CA GLN A 164 -9.80 31.91 -6.45
C GLN A 164 -10.66 32.80 -7.36
N ASN A 165 -10.10 33.32 -8.45
CA ASN A 165 -10.81 34.11 -9.46
C ASN A 165 -10.10 34.03 -10.83
N SER A 166 -10.81 34.42 -11.89
CA SER A 166 -10.33 34.33 -13.28
C SER A 166 -9.22 35.33 -13.67
N GLN A 167 -8.92 36.29 -12.80
CA GLN A 167 -7.84 37.26 -13.04
C GLN A 167 -6.48 36.75 -12.54
N GLU A 168 -6.46 35.65 -11.78
CA GLU A 168 -5.21 35.09 -11.29
C GLU A 168 -4.35 34.59 -12.45
N GLU A 169 -3.09 35.01 -12.46
CA GLU A 169 -2.12 34.49 -13.40
C GLU A 169 -1.74 33.05 -13.04
N ILE A 170 -1.05 32.39 -13.96
CA ILE A 170 -0.47 31.08 -13.68
C ILE A 170 0.46 31.18 -12.45
N TYR A 171 0.35 30.19 -11.55
CA TYR A 171 1.25 30.14 -10.40
C TYR A 171 2.66 29.89 -10.90
N PRO A 172 3.65 30.69 -10.46
CA PRO A 172 5.03 30.47 -10.87
C PRO A 172 5.59 29.19 -10.24
N ILE A 173 6.63 28.64 -10.87
CA ILE A 173 7.26 27.35 -10.49
C ILE A 173 7.63 27.31 -9.00
N ASP A 174 8.18 28.40 -8.46
CA ASP A 174 8.62 28.53 -7.06
C ASP A 174 7.45 28.57 -6.05
N LYS A 175 6.20 28.70 -6.52
CA LYS A 175 4.99 28.67 -5.69
C LYS A 175 4.23 27.35 -5.78
N MET A 176 4.72 26.37 -6.54
CA MET A 176 4.05 25.08 -6.69
C MET A 176 4.43 24.06 -5.60
N SER A 177 5.51 24.25 -4.84
CA SER A 177 5.91 23.36 -3.75
C SER A 177 5.04 23.53 -2.47
N SER A 178 5.36 22.82 -1.39
CA SER A 178 4.53 22.85 -0.17
C SER A 178 4.57 24.25 0.47
N PRO A 179 3.46 24.70 1.09
CA PRO A 179 3.44 26.02 1.72
C PRO A 179 4.43 26.07 2.89
N PRO A 180 4.95 27.26 3.25
CA PRO A 180 5.72 27.43 4.49
C PRO A 180 4.96 26.93 5.72
N ALA A 181 5.68 26.53 6.77
CA ALA A 181 5.09 25.94 7.99
C ALA A 181 3.91 26.73 8.57
N GLN A 182 4.02 28.06 8.64
CA GLN A 182 2.97 28.95 9.14
C GLN A 182 1.65 28.93 8.33
N TYR A 183 1.67 28.39 7.11
CA TYR A 183 0.51 28.27 6.20
C TYR A 183 0.20 26.81 5.83
N ALA A 184 0.92 25.83 6.39
CA ALA A 184 0.67 24.42 6.14
C ALA A 184 -0.58 23.98 6.90
N SER A 185 -1.68 23.78 6.17
CA SER A 185 -2.91 23.22 6.71
C SER A 185 -2.77 21.73 7.02
N ALA A 186 -3.63 21.21 7.89
CA ALA A 186 -3.76 19.78 8.09
C ALA A 186 -4.18 19.08 6.79
N GLY A 187 -3.55 17.94 6.51
CA GLY A 187 -3.92 17.02 5.43
C GLY A 187 -4.03 15.59 5.95
N ARG A 188 -4.28 14.64 5.05
CA ARG A 188 -4.38 13.21 5.41
C ARG A 188 -3.12 12.67 6.08
N ALA A 189 -1.97 13.08 5.55
CA ALA A 189 -0.66 12.60 5.99
C ALA A 189 0.07 13.58 6.92
N ASN A 190 -0.19 14.89 6.81
CA ASN A 190 0.55 15.91 7.54
C ASN A 190 -0.31 16.62 8.59
N PRO A 191 0.18 16.80 9.83
CA PRO A 191 -0.41 17.73 10.77
C PRO A 191 -0.36 19.18 10.28
N ILE A 192 -1.21 20.02 10.88
CA ILE A 192 -1.11 21.47 10.73
C ILE A 192 0.29 21.94 11.16
N GLY A 193 0.87 22.86 10.41
CA GLY A 193 2.20 23.41 10.70
C GLY A 193 3.38 22.58 10.18
N ILE A 194 3.15 21.36 9.66
CA ILE A 194 4.20 20.49 9.12
C ILE A 194 4.01 20.34 7.61
N PRO A 195 4.84 20.97 6.77
CA PRO A 195 4.69 20.90 5.32
C PRO A 195 5.14 19.56 4.75
N TYR A 196 4.23 18.82 4.10
CA TYR A 196 4.57 17.72 3.18
C TYR A 196 4.23 18.11 1.74
N LEU A 197 4.98 17.56 0.78
CA LEU A 197 4.73 17.75 -0.64
C LEU A 197 3.77 16.67 -1.14
N TYR A 198 2.54 17.06 -1.47
CA TYR A 198 1.55 16.18 -2.10
C TYR A 198 1.64 16.27 -3.61
N LEU A 199 1.79 15.13 -4.24
CA LEU A 199 1.79 14.93 -5.69
C LEU A 199 0.84 13.77 -6.04
N SER A 200 0.57 13.59 -7.33
CA SER A 200 -0.10 12.39 -7.85
C SER A 200 0.69 11.82 -9.02
N ASP A 201 0.65 10.51 -9.21
CA ASP A 201 1.22 9.83 -10.40
C ASP A 201 0.33 9.94 -11.65
N ASN A 202 -0.78 10.69 -11.56
CA ASN A 202 -1.73 10.83 -12.65
C ASN A 202 -2.25 12.27 -12.77
N GLN A 203 -2.10 12.85 -13.97
CA GLN A 203 -2.51 14.23 -14.25
C GLN A 203 -4.03 14.46 -14.14
N GLU A 204 -4.87 13.45 -14.38
CA GLU A 204 -6.32 13.60 -14.25
C GLU A 204 -6.74 13.57 -12.77
N THR A 205 -6.15 12.64 -12.00
CA THR A 205 -6.39 12.47 -10.56
C THR A 205 -6.21 13.77 -9.78
N ILE A 206 -5.19 14.57 -10.11
CA ILE A 206 -4.94 15.82 -9.37
C ILE A 206 -6.09 16.83 -9.49
N LEU A 207 -6.84 16.81 -10.60
CA LEU A 207 -8.02 17.68 -10.80
C LEU A 207 -9.16 17.29 -9.86
N TYR A 208 -9.32 15.98 -9.61
CA TYR A 208 -10.28 15.47 -8.63
C TYR A 208 -9.82 15.77 -7.19
N GLU A 209 -8.53 15.62 -6.88
CA GLU A 209 -7.96 15.90 -5.54
C GLU A 209 -8.14 17.36 -5.11
N VAL A 210 -7.98 18.31 -6.03
CA VAL A 210 -8.28 19.74 -5.76
C VAL A 210 -9.78 20.06 -5.84
N ARG A 211 -10.63 19.06 -6.07
CA ARG A 211 -12.10 19.16 -6.16
C ARG A 211 -12.57 20.19 -7.17
N ALA A 212 -11.89 20.26 -8.31
CA ALA A 212 -12.21 21.23 -9.33
C ALA A 212 -13.63 21.05 -9.88
N SER A 213 -14.29 22.18 -10.13
CA SER A 213 -15.64 22.30 -10.66
C SER A 213 -15.62 22.87 -12.07
N TYR A 214 -16.77 22.82 -12.76
CA TYR A 214 -16.91 23.37 -14.11
C TYR A 214 -16.52 24.86 -14.14
N LEU A 215 -15.69 25.25 -15.12
CA LEU A 215 -15.09 26.58 -15.30
C LEU A 215 -14.03 27.00 -14.28
N ASP A 216 -13.66 26.16 -13.32
CA ASP A 216 -12.53 26.45 -12.44
C ASP A 216 -11.24 26.56 -13.26
N GLU A 217 -10.42 27.56 -12.91
CA GLU A 217 -9.08 27.76 -13.47
C GLU A 217 -8.03 27.24 -12.49
N ILE A 218 -7.03 26.54 -13.02
CA ILE A 218 -6.10 25.74 -12.21
C ILE A 218 -4.70 25.84 -12.80
N SER A 219 -3.71 26.04 -11.94
CA SER A 219 -2.31 25.79 -12.28
C SER A 219 -1.98 24.33 -12.04
N VAL A 220 -1.58 23.60 -13.08
CA VAL A 220 -1.11 22.21 -12.99
C VAL A 220 0.39 22.19 -13.26
N ALA A 221 1.14 21.68 -12.29
CA ALA A 221 2.59 21.53 -12.36
C ALA A 221 3.01 20.07 -12.56
N ILE A 222 4.15 19.91 -13.25
CA ILE A 222 4.87 18.65 -13.39
C ILE A 222 6.12 18.70 -12.52
N PHE A 223 6.35 17.64 -11.77
CA PHE A 223 7.49 17.41 -10.90
C PHE A 223 8.23 16.15 -11.34
N THR A 224 9.55 16.16 -11.24
CA THR A 224 10.38 14.94 -11.28
C THR A 224 11.38 14.99 -10.12
N LYS A 225 12.12 13.89 -9.89
CA LYS A 225 13.19 13.86 -8.89
C LYS A 225 14.12 15.06 -9.07
N ASN A 226 14.49 15.71 -7.97
CA ASN A 226 15.45 16.81 -8.00
C ASN A 226 16.86 16.24 -8.21
N GLU A 227 17.52 16.65 -9.29
CA GLU A 227 18.90 16.24 -9.62
C GLU A 227 19.93 16.66 -8.56
N GLU A 228 19.63 17.68 -7.75
CA GLU A 228 20.47 18.11 -6.64
C GLU A 228 20.35 17.17 -5.42
N TYR A 229 19.27 16.38 -5.33
CA TYR A 229 19.05 15.40 -4.28
C TYR A 229 19.74 14.07 -4.65
N GLN A 230 20.94 13.86 -4.10
CA GLN A 230 21.81 12.73 -4.46
C GLN A 230 21.35 11.37 -3.95
N ASN A 231 20.51 11.34 -2.92
CA ASN A 231 20.06 10.08 -2.32
C ASN A 231 18.91 9.48 -3.12
N GLU A 232 18.75 8.16 -3.03
CA GLU A 232 17.53 7.49 -3.47
C GLU A 232 16.34 8.00 -2.65
N ILE A 233 15.18 8.12 -3.31
CA ILE A 233 13.92 8.44 -2.65
C ILE A 233 13.16 7.12 -2.49
N ILE A 234 13.29 6.54 -1.31
CA ILE A 234 12.60 5.31 -0.91
C ILE A 234 11.28 5.72 -0.25
N ILE A 235 10.18 5.11 -0.66
CA ILE A 235 8.84 5.42 -0.13
C ILE A 235 8.14 4.17 0.39
N SER A 236 7.28 4.34 1.39
CA SER A 236 6.35 3.29 1.80
C SER A 236 5.14 3.26 0.86
N ASP A 237 5.08 2.27 -0.04
CA ASP A 237 4.02 2.16 -1.04
C ASP A 237 2.85 1.29 -0.55
N PHE A 238 1.74 1.92 -0.19
CA PHE A 238 0.49 1.26 0.21
C PHE A 238 -0.37 0.80 -0.99
N THR A 239 0.17 0.93 -2.21
CA THR A 239 -0.45 0.48 -3.46
C THR A 239 0.26 -0.72 -4.09
N GLU A 240 1.36 -1.16 -3.48
CA GLU A 240 2.14 -2.31 -3.92
C GLU A 240 1.29 -3.58 -3.94
N ILE A 241 1.51 -4.43 -4.94
CA ILE A 241 0.94 -5.78 -4.94
C ILE A 241 1.72 -6.58 -3.88
N PRO A 242 1.06 -7.05 -2.82
CA PRO A 242 1.75 -7.73 -1.74
C PRO A 242 2.29 -9.09 -2.19
N THR A 243 3.41 -9.49 -1.61
CA THR A 243 4.01 -10.81 -1.77
C THR A 243 4.01 -11.54 -0.45
N LEU A 244 3.90 -12.86 -0.52
CA LEU A 244 3.85 -13.76 0.62
C LEU A 244 5.07 -14.66 0.69
N TYR A 245 5.67 -15.00 -0.46
CA TYR A 245 6.84 -15.87 -0.47
C TYR A 245 8.07 -15.16 0.08
N HIS A 246 8.37 -15.44 1.34
CA HIS A 246 9.54 -14.96 2.04
C HIS A 246 9.93 -15.97 3.13
N PRO A 247 10.72 -17.00 2.78
CA PRO A 247 11.08 -18.05 3.73
C PRO A 247 11.67 -17.47 5.02
N ASN A 248 11.18 -17.92 6.17
CA ASN A 248 11.53 -17.48 7.53
C ASN A 248 11.01 -16.09 7.95
N ASP A 249 10.09 -15.46 7.21
CA ASP A 249 9.49 -14.17 7.58
C ASP A 249 8.02 -14.03 7.12
N VAL A 250 7.32 -15.16 6.93
CA VAL A 250 5.94 -15.21 6.43
C VAL A 250 4.98 -14.54 7.42
N ASN A 251 5.15 -14.79 8.72
CA ASN A 251 4.34 -14.15 9.77
C ASN A 251 4.42 -12.62 9.69
N LYS A 252 5.62 -12.06 9.57
CA LYS A 252 5.85 -10.63 9.42
C LYS A 252 5.23 -10.09 8.13
N LYS A 253 5.36 -10.81 7.01
CA LYS A 253 4.73 -10.42 5.73
C LYS A 253 3.21 -10.39 5.83
N ILE A 254 2.60 -11.34 6.55
CA ILE A 254 1.17 -11.35 6.78
C ILE A 254 0.75 -10.12 7.60
N LYS A 255 1.37 -9.90 8.76
CA LYS A 255 1.09 -8.72 9.63
C LYS A 255 1.27 -7.40 8.87
N SER A 256 2.39 -7.22 8.18
CA SER A 256 2.68 -6.03 7.37
C SER A 256 1.63 -5.80 6.29
N THR A 257 1.27 -6.84 5.53
CA THR A 257 0.27 -6.73 4.45
C THR A 257 -1.09 -6.29 5.01
N LEU A 258 -1.58 -6.99 6.04
CA LEU A 258 -2.90 -6.73 6.61
C LEU A 258 -2.97 -5.35 7.28
N LEU A 259 -1.93 -4.95 8.03
CA LEU A 259 -1.86 -3.62 8.63
C LEU A 259 -1.83 -2.52 7.57
N LYS A 260 -1.00 -2.67 6.54
CA LYS A 260 -0.95 -1.73 5.40
C LYS A 260 -2.30 -1.60 4.72
N GLN A 261 -3.05 -2.69 4.51
CA GLN A 261 -4.39 -2.63 3.94
C GLN A 261 -5.36 -1.81 4.80
N LEU A 262 -5.32 -1.98 6.14
CA LEU A 262 -6.15 -1.21 7.07
C LEU A 262 -5.82 0.30 7.01
N ILE A 263 -4.53 0.64 7.03
CA ILE A 263 -4.05 2.02 6.94
C ILE A 263 -4.36 2.63 5.56
N SER A 264 -4.14 1.87 4.48
CA SER A 264 -4.42 2.29 3.11
C SER A 264 -5.90 2.63 2.93
N ARG A 265 -6.81 1.84 3.54
CA ARG A 265 -8.25 2.14 3.56
C ARG A 265 -8.56 3.45 4.28
N ASP A 266 -7.89 3.73 5.39
CA ASP A 266 -8.09 4.97 6.15
C ASP A 266 -7.51 6.18 5.40
N LEU A 267 -6.32 6.07 4.81
CA LEU A 267 -5.71 7.08 3.94
C LEU A 267 -6.59 7.39 2.72
N SER A 268 -7.19 6.36 2.13
CA SER A 268 -8.01 6.44 0.91
C SER A 268 -9.49 6.70 1.20
N LYS A 269 -9.90 6.88 2.47
CA LYS A 269 -11.31 7.13 2.82
C LYS A 269 -11.75 8.51 2.33
N PRO A 270 -12.76 8.65 1.46
CA PRO A 270 -13.23 9.97 1.01
C PRO A 270 -13.73 10.80 2.20
N MET A 271 -13.18 12.00 2.37
CA MET A 271 -13.66 12.94 3.38
C MET A 271 -14.80 13.76 2.82
N ARG A 272 -15.90 13.84 3.56
CA ARG A 272 -17.01 14.75 3.29
C ARG A 272 -16.60 16.17 3.69
N ARG A 273 -17.30 17.17 3.16
CA ARG A 273 -17.02 18.59 3.47
C ARG A 273 -17.23 18.94 4.95
N TYR A 274 -17.99 18.13 5.67
CA TYR A 274 -18.34 18.32 7.09
C TYR A 274 -17.69 17.26 8.00
N ASP A 275 -16.80 16.43 7.47
CA ASP A 275 -16.02 15.51 8.30
C ASP A 275 -14.97 16.30 9.11
N SER A 276 -14.66 15.83 10.31
CA SER A 276 -13.82 16.55 11.27
C SER A 276 -12.32 16.36 10.95
N GLU A 277 -11.50 17.38 11.21
CA GLU A 277 -10.03 17.22 11.17
C GLU A 277 -9.53 16.14 12.14
N ILE A 278 -10.32 15.80 13.18
CA ILE A 278 -10.05 14.68 14.09
C ILE A 278 -9.92 13.34 13.34
N ASP A 279 -10.60 13.18 12.21
CA ASP A 279 -10.52 11.95 11.42
C ASP A 279 -9.18 11.74 10.72
N TYR A 280 -8.38 12.80 10.54
CA TYR A 280 -7.02 12.70 9.99
C TYR A 280 -5.97 12.34 11.03
N ILE A 281 -6.25 12.51 12.32
CA ILE A 281 -5.23 12.38 13.37
C ILE A 281 -4.54 11.01 13.31
N PRO A 282 -5.24 9.87 13.14
CA PRO A 282 -4.53 8.61 13.06
C PRO A 282 -3.65 8.48 11.82
N THR A 283 -4.13 8.91 10.65
CA THR A 283 -3.32 8.83 9.43
C THR A 283 -2.13 9.78 9.46
N GLN A 284 -2.26 10.95 10.11
CA GLN A 284 -1.15 11.86 10.37
C GLN A 284 -0.13 11.23 11.33
N PHE A 285 -0.60 10.63 12.42
CA PHE A 285 0.26 9.95 13.40
C PHE A 285 1.08 8.86 12.72
N ILE A 286 0.45 7.97 11.94
CA ILE A 286 1.18 6.87 11.31
C ILE A 286 2.15 7.37 10.23
N CYS A 287 1.85 8.49 9.55
CA CYS A 287 2.79 9.11 8.62
C CYS A 287 4.01 9.72 9.32
N GLU A 288 3.83 10.35 10.48
CA GLU A 288 4.95 10.82 11.31
C GLU A 288 5.74 9.66 11.91
N PHE A 289 5.07 8.59 12.35
CA PHE A 289 5.73 7.36 12.80
C PHE A 289 6.62 6.80 11.69
N ILE A 290 6.08 6.65 10.47
CA ILE A 290 6.85 6.19 9.30
C ILE A 290 8.04 7.12 9.03
N LYS A 291 7.83 8.44 9.06
CA LYS A 291 8.89 9.43 8.85
C LYS A 291 10.03 9.33 9.88
N ILE A 292 9.71 9.03 11.14
CA ILE A 292 10.66 9.08 12.27
C ILE A 292 11.36 7.73 12.48
N PHE A 293 10.62 6.62 12.41
CA PHE A 293 11.08 5.29 12.80
C PHE A 293 11.47 4.41 11.63
N THR A 294 11.40 4.93 10.40
CA THR A 294 11.84 4.20 9.20
C THR A 294 12.75 5.09 8.36
N ASN A 295 13.41 4.48 7.38
CA ASN A 295 14.34 5.18 6.48
C ASN A 295 13.67 5.68 5.19
N VAL A 296 12.34 5.82 5.15
CA VAL A 296 11.63 6.26 3.93
C VAL A 296 11.42 7.78 3.90
N GLN A 297 11.38 8.36 2.70
CA GLN A 297 11.23 9.79 2.44
C GLN A 297 9.78 10.20 2.15
N GLY A 298 8.85 9.25 2.11
CA GLY A 298 7.45 9.51 1.86
C GLY A 298 6.58 8.25 1.79
N ILE A 299 5.33 8.44 1.43
CA ILE A 299 4.34 7.37 1.28
C ILE A 299 3.58 7.52 -0.05
N LYS A 300 3.07 6.39 -0.57
CA LYS A 300 2.16 6.37 -1.73
C LYS A 300 0.89 5.62 -1.38
N PHE A 301 -0.28 6.15 -1.73
CA PHE A 301 -1.58 5.53 -1.47
C PHE A 301 -2.61 5.88 -2.55
N ARG A 302 -3.65 5.06 -2.72
CA ARG A 302 -4.66 5.26 -3.77
C ARG A 302 -5.45 6.56 -3.54
N SER A 303 -5.78 7.28 -4.63
CA SER A 303 -6.67 8.43 -4.52
C SER A 303 -8.08 8.00 -4.11
N SER A 304 -8.66 8.74 -3.17
CA SER A 304 -10.04 8.55 -2.70
C SER A 304 -11.10 9.06 -3.69
N LEU A 305 -10.70 9.90 -4.64
CA LEU A 305 -11.61 10.62 -5.56
C LEU A 305 -11.49 10.13 -7.00
N HIS A 306 -10.36 9.54 -7.39
CA HIS A 306 -10.14 8.97 -8.71
C HIS A 306 -9.33 7.67 -8.60
N ASN A 307 -10.01 6.53 -8.67
CA ASN A 307 -9.46 5.21 -8.35
C ASN A 307 -8.33 4.72 -9.28
N THR A 308 -8.04 5.41 -10.37
CA THR A 308 -6.97 5.04 -11.31
C THR A 308 -5.60 5.55 -10.86
N GLY A 309 -5.52 6.72 -10.21
CA GLY A 309 -4.26 7.29 -9.76
C GLY A 309 -4.02 7.16 -8.26
N SER A 310 -2.78 7.42 -7.87
CA SER A 310 -2.31 7.40 -6.50
C SER A 310 -1.74 8.77 -6.12
N ASN A 311 -1.84 9.07 -4.83
CA ASN A 311 -1.17 10.20 -4.20
C ASN A 311 0.22 9.76 -3.75
N LEU A 312 1.23 10.58 -4.05
CA LEU A 312 2.58 10.49 -3.51
C LEU A 312 2.76 11.65 -2.53
N VAL A 313 3.12 11.36 -1.28
CA VAL A 313 3.39 12.37 -0.26
C VAL A 313 4.83 12.25 0.21
N LEU A 314 5.62 13.30 0.01
CA LEU A 314 7.02 13.34 0.39
C LEU A 314 7.21 14.23 1.62
N PHE A 315 7.98 13.74 2.58
CA PHE A 315 8.24 14.40 3.85
C PHE A 315 9.20 15.58 3.71
N ASN A 316 9.98 15.61 2.62
CA ASN A 316 10.87 16.71 2.26
C ASN A 316 10.60 17.13 0.80
N GLN A 317 10.17 18.37 0.60
CA GLN A 317 9.86 18.88 -0.74
C GLN A 317 11.09 19.03 -1.64
N GLU A 318 12.28 19.20 -1.08
CA GLU A 318 13.54 19.39 -1.83
C GLU A 318 13.95 18.14 -2.62
N THR A 319 13.32 17.00 -2.35
CA THR A 319 13.50 15.75 -3.09
C THR A 319 12.96 15.83 -4.53
N MET A 320 12.07 16.78 -4.82
CA MET A 320 11.41 16.94 -6.11
C MET A 320 11.57 18.36 -6.64
N LYS A 321 11.64 18.48 -7.97
CA LYS A 321 11.76 19.78 -8.65
C LYS A 321 10.58 20.00 -9.59
N CYS A 322 9.91 21.14 -9.43
CA CYS A 322 8.87 21.57 -10.36
C CYS A 322 9.52 21.96 -11.70
N ARG A 323 9.12 21.30 -12.79
CA ARG A 323 9.70 21.46 -14.13
C ARG A 323 8.92 22.45 -14.98
N SER A 324 7.60 22.38 -14.92
CA SER A 324 6.72 23.24 -15.71
C SER A 324 5.39 23.44 -15.00
N VAL A 325 4.71 24.53 -15.35
CA VAL A 325 3.34 24.81 -14.91
C VAL A 325 2.54 25.19 -16.14
N LYS A 326 1.32 24.69 -16.25
CA LYS A 326 0.32 25.13 -17.24
C LYS A 326 -0.96 25.57 -16.54
N LYS A 327 -1.60 26.60 -17.08
CA LYS A 327 -2.95 27.01 -16.67
C LYS A 327 -3.98 26.22 -17.49
N VAL A 328 -4.94 25.60 -16.82
CA VAL A 328 -6.04 24.86 -17.45
C VAL A 328 -7.37 25.36 -16.91
N GLN A 329 -8.43 25.21 -17.71
CA GLN A 329 -9.81 25.45 -17.29
C GLN A 329 -10.60 24.15 -17.40
N ILE A 330 -11.40 23.84 -16.38
CA ILE A 330 -12.24 22.64 -16.41
C ILE A 330 -13.40 22.83 -17.39
N SER A 331 -13.41 22.00 -18.44
CA SER A 331 -14.45 22.00 -19.47
C SER A 331 -15.57 20.99 -19.22
N LYS A 332 -15.36 20.01 -18.33
CA LYS A 332 -16.35 18.96 -18.03
C LYS A 332 -16.14 18.35 -16.64
N VAL A 333 -17.24 18.09 -15.92
CA VAL A 333 -17.25 17.33 -14.66
C VAL A 333 -18.31 16.23 -14.76
N ASN A 334 -17.97 14.99 -14.40
CA ASN A 334 -18.91 13.86 -14.38
C ASN A 334 -19.42 13.64 -12.95
N ILE A 335 -20.68 13.98 -12.69
CA ILE A 335 -21.31 13.79 -11.36
C ILE A 335 -22.34 12.68 -11.45
N LYS A 336 -22.27 11.71 -10.54
CA LYS A 336 -23.27 10.66 -10.36
C LYS A 336 -23.79 10.72 -8.92
N ALA A 337 -25.09 10.52 -8.74
CA ALA A 337 -25.74 10.48 -7.44
C ALA A 337 -26.40 9.11 -7.22
N ARG A 338 -26.60 8.76 -5.94
CA ARG A 338 -27.43 7.64 -5.50
C ARG A 338 -28.32 8.13 -4.35
N GLU A 339 -29.50 7.56 -4.23
CA GLU A 339 -30.33 7.70 -3.02
C GLU A 339 -29.63 7.00 -1.84
N ILE A 340 -29.67 7.61 -0.65
CA ILE A 340 -28.97 7.13 0.56
C ILE A 340 -30.01 6.68 1.58
#